data_AF-A0A9Q4BXF5-F1
#
_entry.id   AF-A0A9Q4BXF5-F1
#
_cell.length_a   1.000
_cell.length_b   1.000
_cell.length_c   1.000
_cell.angle_alpha   90.00
_cell.angle_beta   90.00
_cell.angle_gamma   90.00
#
_symmetry.space_group_name_H-M   'P 1'
#
loop_
_entity.id
_entity.type
_entity.pdbx_description
1 polymer ?
#
loop_
_entity_poly.entity_id
_entity_poly.type
_entity_poly.pdbx_seq_one_letter_code
_entity_poly.pdbx_strand_id
1 'polypeptide(L)'
;FMVYDNLMKLETIRNPKGLYWNYFYHVWQTLSVSRFANAVAFVSGTVPAVTQVIVDPVIASLKAGDSYEFTAYVRATDGADHPITWDVTASTSSTTVQGGTTIDSNGKLTVASNQTGELLVTATSAGTGVDIDGAGSDTADVIGQSIVTIVS
;
A
#
# COMPACT_ATOMS: atom_id res chain seq x y z
N PHE A 1 12.94 -2.89 -13.67
CA PHE A 1 11.77 -3.71 -14.07
C PHE A 1 11.98 -5.16 -13.66
N MET A 2 10.89 -5.91 -13.46
CA MET A 2 10.89 -7.35 -13.19
C MET A 2 9.96 -8.01 -14.22
N VAL A 3 10.51 -8.36 -15.38
CA VAL A 3 9.77 -8.88 -16.54
C VAL A 3 10.24 -10.30 -16.81
N TYR A 4 9.32 -11.26 -16.75
CA TYR A 4 9.61 -12.68 -16.94
C TYR A 4 8.61 -13.30 -17.92
N ASP A 5 9.11 -14.04 -18.90
CA ASP A 5 8.29 -14.81 -19.83
C ASP A 5 7.75 -16.08 -19.16
N ASN A 6 6.45 -16.34 -19.29
CA ASN A 6 5.80 -17.53 -18.74
C ASN A 6 5.40 -18.53 -19.85
N LEU A 7 4.88 -18.04 -20.97
CA LEU A 7 4.45 -18.87 -22.09
C LEU A 7 4.60 -18.10 -23.42
N MET A 8 5.22 -18.74 -24.40
CA MET A 8 5.17 -18.31 -25.80
C MET A 8 4.78 -19.53 -26.64
N LYS A 9 3.52 -19.57 -27.11
CA LYS A 9 2.95 -20.73 -27.80
C LYS A 9 2.09 -20.33 -28.97
N LEU A 10 2.39 -20.87 -30.15
CA LEU A 10 1.51 -20.81 -31.31
C LEU A 10 0.59 -22.03 -31.31
N GLU A 11 -0.72 -21.80 -31.28
CA GLU A 11 -1.74 -22.81 -31.49
C GLU A 11 -2.51 -22.50 -32.76
N THR A 12 -2.94 -23.55 -33.45
CA THR A 12 -3.64 -23.43 -34.73
C THR A 12 -4.89 -24.27 -34.72
N ILE A 13 -6.00 -23.72 -35.23
CA ILE A 13 -7.23 -24.48 -35.45
C ILE A 13 -7.75 -24.22 -36.86
N ARG A 14 -8.19 -25.29 -37.52
CA ARG A 14 -8.81 -25.22 -38.85
C ARG A 14 -10.33 -25.29 -38.72
N ASN A 15 -11.04 -24.37 -39.38
CA ASN A 15 -12.49 -24.49 -39.54
C ASN A 15 -12.82 -25.41 -40.73
N PRO A 16 -13.43 -26.60 -40.53
CA PRO A 16 -13.72 -27.52 -41.62
C PRO A 16 -14.84 -27.02 -42.55
N LYS A 17 -15.75 -26.15 -42.08
CA LYS A 17 -16.83 -25.58 -42.90
C LYS A 17 -16.37 -24.38 -43.72
N GLY A 18 -15.61 -23.48 -43.11
CA GLY A 18 -15.14 -22.23 -43.73
C GLY A 18 -13.79 -22.34 -44.44
N LEU A 19 -13.08 -23.46 -44.30
CA LEU A 19 -11.76 -23.75 -44.90
C LEU A 19 -10.62 -22.77 -44.58
N TYR A 20 -10.74 -21.99 -43.50
CA TYR A 20 -9.70 -21.08 -43.03
C TYR A 20 -8.98 -21.61 -41.78
N TRP A 21 -7.79 -21.05 -41.54
CA TRP A 21 -6.98 -21.28 -40.35
C TRP A 21 -7.07 -20.08 -39.41
N ASN A 22 -7.24 -20.35 -38.12
CA ASN A 22 -6.97 -19.39 -37.07
C ASN A 22 -5.64 -19.75 -36.41
N TYR A 23 -4.80 -18.74 -36.23
CA TYR A 23 -3.53 -18.83 -35.51
C TYR A 23 -3.68 -18.03 -34.22
N PHE A 24 -3.50 -18.69 -33.08
CA PHE A 24 -3.49 -18.07 -31.76
C PHE A 24 -2.07 -18.07 -31.22
N TYR A 25 -1.48 -16.89 -31.08
CA TYR A 25 -0.17 -16.75 -30.46
C TYR A 25 -0.36 -16.31 -29.00
N HIS A 26 -0.24 -17.28 -28.09
CA HIS A 26 -0.34 -17.07 -26.66
C HIS A 26 0.98 -16.53 -26.11
N VAL A 27 0.94 -15.35 -25.52
CA VAL A 27 2.06 -14.73 -24.82
C VAL A 27 1.62 -14.44 -23.40
N TRP A 28 2.17 -15.18 -22.43
CA TRP A 28 1.95 -14.94 -21.01
C TRP A 28 3.26 -14.47 -20.39
N GLN A 29 3.20 -13.40 -19.62
CA GLN A 29 4.35 -12.79 -18.97
C GLN A 29 3.97 -12.31 -17.58
N THR A 30 4.93 -12.37 -16.66
CA THR A 30 4.85 -11.69 -15.37
C THR A 30 5.49 -10.32 -15.54
N LEU A 31 4.66 -9.28 -15.55
CA LEU A 31 5.10 -7.89 -15.70
C LEU A 31 4.99 -7.17 -14.34
N SER A 32 6.14 -6.85 -13.74
CA SER A 32 6.21 -6.22 -12.42
C SER A 32 7.34 -5.19 -12.31
N VAL A 33 7.34 -4.42 -11.22
CA VAL A 33 8.36 -3.42 -10.87
C VAL A 33 8.88 -3.67 -9.46
N SER A 34 10.20 -3.56 -9.27
CA SER A 34 10.80 -3.64 -7.95
C SER A 34 10.60 -2.32 -7.20
N ARG A 35 10.08 -2.40 -5.97
CA ARG A 35 9.97 -1.25 -5.06
C ARG A 35 11.27 -0.97 -4.28
N PHE A 36 12.29 -1.80 -4.43
CA PHE A 36 13.61 -1.62 -3.80
C PHE A 36 14.63 -0.96 -4.74
N ALA A 37 14.32 -0.84 -6.02
CA ALA A 37 15.14 -0.09 -6.97
C ALA A 37 14.75 1.40 -6.94
N ASN A 38 15.74 2.27 -7.11
CA ASN A 38 15.48 3.71 -7.24
C ASN A 38 14.67 3.99 -8.51
N ALA A 39 13.63 4.81 -8.37
CA ALA A 39 12.80 5.31 -9.48
C ALA A 39 12.44 6.76 -9.21
N VAL A 40 12.54 7.61 -10.23
CA VAL A 40 12.24 9.05 -10.17
C VAL A 40 11.33 9.41 -11.34
N ALA A 41 10.30 10.22 -11.09
CA ALA A 41 9.39 10.72 -12.10
C ALA A 41 9.62 12.23 -12.30
N PHE A 42 9.95 12.64 -13.52
CA PHE A 42 9.96 14.05 -13.91
C PHE A 42 8.58 14.41 -14.44
N VAL A 43 7.79 15.10 -13.61
CA VAL A 43 6.41 15.48 -13.92
C VAL A 43 6.35 16.99 -14.13
N SER A 44 5.69 17.44 -15.20
CA SER A 44 5.40 18.85 -15.46
C SER A 44 4.03 19.24 -14.90
N GLY A 45 3.86 20.49 -14.52
CA GLY A 45 2.58 21.00 -13.99
C GLY A 45 2.50 20.85 -12.47
N THR A 46 1.28 20.94 -11.95
CA THR A 46 1.03 20.85 -10.51
C THR A 46 1.01 19.39 -10.06
N VAL A 47 1.64 19.11 -8.93
CA VAL A 47 1.70 17.78 -8.31
C VAL A 47 1.16 17.85 -6.88
N PRO A 48 0.57 16.77 -6.34
CA PRO A 48 0.18 16.71 -4.93
C PRO A 48 1.39 16.97 -4.04
N ALA A 49 1.19 17.70 -2.94
CA ALA A 49 2.26 17.97 -1.98
C ALA A 49 2.78 16.69 -1.32
N VAL A 50 1.89 15.74 -1.06
CA VAL A 50 2.23 14.41 -0.53
C VAL A 50 1.81 13.36 -1.55
N THR A 51 2.74 12.50 -1.94
CA THR A 51 2.50 11.46 -2.95
C THR A 51 2.36 10.07 -2.34
N GLN A 52 2.99 9.85 -1.19
CA GLN A 52 3.01 8.56 -0.51
C GLN A 52 3.35 8.73 0.96
N VAL A 53 2.72 7.92 1.81
CA VAL A 53 3.15 7.67 3.19
C VAL A 53 3.52 6.19 3.30
N ILE A 54 4.69 5.89 3.85
CA ILE A 54 5.17 4.52 4.08
C ILE A 54 5.32 4.32 5.59
N VAL A 55 4.66 3.31 6.14
CA VAL A 55 4.85 2.89 7.54
C VAL A 55 5.87 1.77 7.57
N ASP A 56 6.89 1.91 8.43
CA ASP A 56 7.91 0.91 8.67
C ASP A 56 7.78 0.34 10.10
N PRO A 57 7.76 -1.00 10.25
CA PRO A 57 7.68 -2.01 9.20
C PRO A 57 6.27 -2.10 8.60
N VAL A 58 6.17 -2.53 7.34
CA VAL A 58 4.86 -2.76 6.65
C VAL A 58 4.13 -3.99 7.22
N ILE A 59 4.88 -4.95 7.75
CA ILE A 59 4.37 -6.15 8.41
C ILE A 59 5.13 -6.33 9.71
N ALA A 60 4.42 -6.42 10.83
CA ALA A 60 4.99 -6.65 12.15
C ALA A 60 4.36 -7.89 12.81
N SER A 61 5.11 -8.52 13.71
CA SER A 61 4.58 -9.54 14.61
C SER A 61 4.97 -9.18 16.03
N LEU A 62 3.97 -8.95 16.88
CA LEU A 62 4.15 -8.50 18.26
C LEU A 62 3.45 -9.46 19.22
N LYS A 63 3.95 -9.59 20.45
CA LYS A 63 3.24 -10.32 21.50
C LYS A 63 2.21 -9.42 22.17
N ALA A 64 1.16 -10.04 22.70
CA ALA A 64 0.22 -9.33 23.55
C ALA A 64 0.95 -8.74 24.78
N GLY A 65 0.71 -7.47 25.08
CA GLY A 65 1.39 -6.75 26.16
C GLY A 65 2.68 -6.01 25.74
N ASP A 66 3.19 -6.24 24.54
CA ASP A 66 4.37 -5.53 24.04
C ASP A 66 4.03 -4.11 23.53
N SER A 67 5.07 -3.32 23.27
CA SER A 67 4.96 -2.05 22.58
C SER A 67 6.00 -1.93 21.48
N TYR A 68 5.65 -1.24 20.40
CA TYR A 68 6.52 -1.02 19.25
C TYR A 68 6.32 0.38 18.68
N GLU A 69 7.40 1.04 18.27
CA GLU A 69 7.37 2.39 17.70
C GLU A 69 7.51 2.32 16.17
N PHE A 70 6.44 2.68 15.47
CA PHE A 70 6.41 2.74 14.01
C PHE A 70 6.98 4.05 13.51
N THR A 71 7.66 3.99 12.35
CA THR A 71 8.12 5.20 11.67
C THR A 71 7.31 5.41 10.40
N ALA A 72 6.81 6.63 10.19
CA ALA A 72 6.17 7.03 8.93
C ALA A 72 7.15 7.86 8.08
N TYR A 73 7.30 7.49 6.82
CA TYR A 73 8.05 8.24 5.82
C TYR A 73 7.09 8.92 4.85
N VAL A 74 7.06 10.25 4.88
CA VAL A 74 6.24 11.06 3.98
C VAL A 74 7.04 11.46 2.76
N ARG A 75 6.51 11.18 1.56
CA ARG A 75 7.08 11.61 0.29
C ARG A 75 6.47 12.95 -0.12
N ALA A 76 7.01 14.01 0.48
CA ALA A 76 6.64 15.39 0.20
C ALA A 76 7.32 15.93 -1.08
N THR A 77 6.64 16.83 -1.80
CA THR A 77 7.10 17.46 -3.05
C THR A 77 7.23 18.99 -2.93
N ASP A 78 6.74 19.58 -1.85
CA ASP A 78 6.64 21.03 -1.63
C ASP A 78 7.64 21.56 -0.58
N GLY A 79 8.35 20.68 0.13
CA GLY A 79 9.32 21.04 1.17
C GLY A 79 8.68 21.55 2.47
N ALA A 80 7.37 21.37 2.65
CA ALA A 80 6.67 21.67 3.89
C ALA A 80 6.66 20.48 4.86
N ASP A 81 6.45 20.77 6.14
CA ASP A 81 6.21 19.74 7.15
C ASP A 81 4.76 19.24 7.06
N HIS A 82 4.60 17.92 6.95
CA HIS A 82 3.30 17.26 6.86
C HIS A 82 3.08 16.38 8.09
N PRO A 83 2.25 16.80 9.07
CA PRO A 83 2.05 16.05 10.30
C PRO A 83 1.29 14.76 10.03
N ILE A 84 1.65 13.71 10.77
CA ILE A 84 1.00 12.40 10.69
C ILE A 84 0.04 12.21 11.85
N THR A 85 -1.16 11.76 11.52
CA THR A 85 -2.12 11.22 12.48
C THR A 85 -2.07 9.70 12.45
N TRP A 86 -1.93 9.09 13.63
CA TRP A 86 -1.88 7.64 13.78
C TRP A 86 -3.22 7.10 14.26
N ASP A 87 -3.59 5.93 13.76
CA ASP A 87 -4.74 5.16 14.22
C ASP A 87 -4.45 3.66 14.23
N VAL A 88 -5.16 2.90 15.07
CA VAL A 88 -5.07 1.45 15.12
C VAL A 88 -6.48 0.85 15.10
N THR A 89 -6.72 0.00 14.11
CA THR A 89 -8.01 -0.67 13.92
C THR A 89 -7.84 -2.18 13.81
N ALA A 90 -8.96 -2.91 13.81
CA ALA A 90 -8.95 -4.33 13.47
C ALA A 90 -8.70 -4.51 11.97
N SER A 91 -7.71 -5.32 11.59
CA SER A 91 -7.42 -5.62 10.18
C SER A 91 -8.46 -6.56 9.57
N THR A 92 -9.19 -7.32 10.39
CA THR A 92 -10.18 -8.31 9.97
C THR A 92 -11.42 -8.22 10.84
N SER A 93 -12.57 -8.63 10.31
CA SER A 93 -13.86 -8.62 11.04
C SER A 93 -13.89 -9.56 12.25
N SER A 94 -12.97 -10.54 12.32
CA SER A 94 -12.82 -11.44 13.46
C SER A 94 -11.94 -10.86 14.58
N THR A 95 -11.28 -9.72 14.35
CA THR A 95 -10.44 -9.05 15.34
C THR A 95 -11.23 -7.92 15.98
N THR A 96 -11.07 -7.74 17.29
CA THR A 96 -11.58 -6.57 18.02
C THR A 96 -10.40 -5.93 18.74
N VAL A 97 -10.26 -4.61 18.58
CA VAL A 97 -9.25 -3.84 19.31
C VAL A 97 -9.65 -3.83 20.78
N GLN A 98 -8.83 -4.45 21.62
CA GLN A 98 -9.09 -4.57 23.05
C GLN A 98 -8.77 -3.25 23.76
N GLY A 99 -9.50 -2.98 24.85
CA GLY A 99 -9.20 -1.84 25.71
C GLY A 99 -7.78 -1.92 26.26
N GLY A 100 -6.95 -0.92 25.95
CA GLY A 100 -5.51 -0.90 26.26
C GLY A 100 -4.61 -1.10 25.03
N THR A 101 -5.17 -1.48 23.88
CA THR A 101 -4.45 -1.41 22.60
C THR A 101 -4.64 -0.01 22.01
N THR A 102 -3.58 0.78 21.97
CA THR A 102 -3.62 2.18 21.51
C THR A 102 -2.32 2.55 20.80
N ILE A 103 -2.40 3.47 19.84
CA ILE A 103 -1.23 4.12 19.25
C ILE A 103 -1.20 5.60 19.63
N ASP A 104 -0.02 6.11 20.00
CA ASP A 104 0.16 7.52 20.33
C ASP A 104 0.53 8.37 19.11
N SER A 105 0.64 9.69 19.30
CA SER A 105 1.00 10.64 18.24
C SER A 105 2.41 10.47 17.69
N ASN A 106 3.28 9.74 18.40
CA ASN A 106 4.64 9.45 17.95
C ASN A 106 4.71 8.13 17.17
N GLY A 107 3.59 7.43 17.00
CA GLY A 107 3.54 6.13 16.31
C GLY A 107 3.88 4.95 17.22
N LYS A 108 3.89 5.13 18.54
CA LYS A 108 4.11 4.03 19.48
C LYS A 108 2.82 3.27 19.73
N LEU A 109 2.73 2.07 19.17
CA LEU A 109 1.68 1.11 19.46
C LEU A 109 1.96 0.42 20.79
N THR A 110 0.99 0.48 21.70
CA THR A 110 0.92 -0.33 22.91
C THR A 110 -0.16 -1.39 22.70
N VAL A 111 0.16 -2.67 22.89
CA VAL A 111 -0.76 -3.78 22.67
C VAL A 111 -1.30 -4.28 24.01
N ALA A 112 -2.61 -4.42 24.15
CA ALA A 112 -3.20 -4.98 25.37
C ALA A 112 -2.75 -6.44 25.59
N SER A 113 -2.63 -6.85 26.85
CA SER A 113 -2.21 -8.23 27.22
C SER A 113 -3.20 -9.32 26.81
N ASN A 114 -4.45 -8.95 26.51
CA ASN A 114 -5.49 -9.84 26.00
C ASN A 114 -5.78 -9.64 24.51
N GLN A 115 -5.00 -8.81 23.81
CA GLN A 115 -5.17 -8.61 22.37
C GLN A 115 -4.83 -9.90 21.62
N THR A 116 -5.64 -10.23 20.63
CA THR A 116 -5.40 -11.33 19.68
C THR A 116 -5.78 -10.87 18.27
N GLY A 117 -5.40 -11.65 17.26
CA GLY A 117 -5.75 -11.38 15.87
C GLY A 117 -4.80 -10.41 15.18
N GLU A 118 -5.31 -9.73 14.15
CA GLU A 118 -4.53 -8.82 13.30
C GLU A 118 -5.03 -7.39 13.44
N LEU A 119 -4.12 -6.48 13.72
CA LEU A 119 -4.36 -5.05 13.78
C LEU A 119 -3.86 -4.38 12.51
N LEU A 120 -4.48 -3.26 12.16
CA LEU A 120 -4.09 -2.38 11.08
C LEU A 120 -3.68 -1.04 11.67
N VAL A 121 -2.39 -0.76 11.66
CA VAL A 121 -1.85 0.55 12.04
C VAL A 121 -1.87 1.45 10.81
N THR A 122 -2.46 2.64 10.95
CA THR A 122 -2.65 3.60 9.87
C THR A 122 -1.93 4.90 10.21
N ALA A 123 -1.10 5.39 9.30
CA ALA A 123 -0.52 6.72 9.33
C ALA A 123 -1.15 7.57 8.23
N THR A 124 -1.79 8.67 8.61
CA THR A 124 -2.47 9.56 7.69
C THR A 124 -1.79 10.91 7.65
N SER A 125 -1.37 11.34 6.46
CA SER A 125 -1.02 12.71 6.16
C SER A 125 -2.22 13.39 5.53
N ALA A 126 -2.63 14.55 6.05
CA ALA A 126 -3.70 15.33 5.43
C ALA A 126 -3.32 15.66 3.99
N GLY A 127 -4.23 15.42 3.05
CA GLY A 127 -4.02 15.82 1.67
C GLY A 127 -4.07 17.34 1.56
N THR A 128 -2.93 18.00 1.35
CA THR A 128 -2.97 19.41 0.94
C THR A 128 -3.33 19.42 -0.54
N GLY A 129 -4.63 19.53 -0.80
CA GLY A 129 -5.22 19.24 -2.11
C GLY A 129 -4.58 20.05 -3.24
N VAL A 130 -4.46 19.38 -4.39
CA VAL A 130 -4.05 20.01 -5.64
C VAL A 130 -5.12 19.70 -6.66
N ASP A 131 -5.69 20.75 -7.23
CA ASP A 131 -6.64 20.66 -8.32
C ASP A 131 -5.88 20.32 -9.61
N ILE A 132 -5.94 19.05 -10.04
CA ILE A 132 -5.23 18.54 -11.23
C ILE A 132 -6.15 18.53 -12.46
N ASP A 133 -7.47 18.59 -12.28
CA ASP A 133 -8.48 18.42 -13.33
C ASP A 133 -9.43 19.63 -13.49
N GLY A 134 -9.25 20.69 -12.70
CA GLY A 134 -10.11 21.87 -12.67
C GLY A 134 -11.43 21.65 -11.93
N ALA A 135 -11.59 20.54 -11.20
CA ALA A 135 -12.81 20.18 -10.47
C ALA A 135 -12.78 20.62 -8.98
N GLY A 136 -11.70 21.26 -8.53
CA GLY A 136 -11.47 21.68 -7.14
C GLY A 136 -10.27 20.98 -6.51
N SER A 137 -9.81 21.43 -5.34
CA SER A 137 -8.65 20.79 -4.68
C SER A 137 -9.06 19.42 -4.14
N ASP A 138 -8.49 18.35 -4.69
CA ASP A 138 -8.71 17.00 -4.19
C ASP A 138 -7.84 16.80 -2.94
N THR A 139 -8.41 17.11 -1.76
CA THR A 139 -7.74 17.04 -0.44
C THR A 139 -7.73 15.61 0.10
N ALA A 140 -7.49 14.62 -0.76
CA ALA A 140 -7.51 13.22 -0.36
C ALA A 140 -6.35 12.92 0.58
N ASP A 141 -6.68 12.39 1.75
CA ASP A 141 -5.70 11.92 2.73
C ASP A 141 -4.76 10.88 2.13
N VAL A 142 -3.46 11.05 2.37
CA VAL A 142 -2.45 10.09 1.93
C VAL A 142 -2.13 9.16 3.08
N ILE A 143 -2.38 7.87 2.85
CA ILE A 143 -2.39 6.86 3.90
C ILE A 143 -1.25 5.85 3.70
N GLY A 144 -0.50 5.59 4.77
CA GLY A 144 0.41 4.46 4.90
C GLY A 144 -0.13 3.49 5.94
N GLN A 145 0.09 2.19 5.73
CA GLN A 145 -0.45 1.14 6.60
C GLN A 145 0.60 0.09 6.96
N SER A 146 0.44 -0.48 8.14
CA SER A 146 1.15 -1.66 8.61
C SER A 146 0.18 -2.70 9.17
N ILE A 147 0.39 -3.95 8.79
CA ILE A 147 -0.35 -5.08 9.35
C ILE A 147 0.45 -5.65 10.52
N VAL A 148 -0.20 -5.75 11.67
CA VAL A 148 0.40 -6.26 12.91
C VAL A 148 -0.31 -7.53 13.33
N THR A 149 0.37 -8.66 13.22
CA THR A 149 -0.14 -9.95 13.70
C THR A 149 0.23 -10.14 15.16
N ILE A 150 -0.77 -10.38 16.02
CA ILE A 150 -0.53 -10.65 17.44
C ILE A 150 -0.27 -12.13 17.65
N VAL A 151 0.91 -12.45 18.16
CA VAL A 151 1.34 -13.81 18.46
C VAL A 151 1.25 -14.10 19.95
N SER A 152 0.92 -15.35 20.29
CA SER A 152 0.82 -15.84 21.67
C SER A 152 2.20 -16.03 22.32
#